data_AF-A0A7L1IXK7-F1
#
_entry.id   AF-A0A7L1IXK7-F1
#
_cell.length_a   1.000
_cell.length_b   1.000
_cell.length_c   1.000
_cell.angle_alpha   90.00
_cell.angle_beta   90.00
_cell.angle_gamma   90.00
#
_symmetry.space_group_name_H-M   'P 1'
#
loop_
_entity.id
_entity.type
_entity.pdbx_description
1 polymer ?
#
loop_
_entity_poly.entity_id
_entity_poly.type
_entity_poly.pdbx_seq_one_letter_code
_entity_poly.pdbx_strand_id
1 'polypeptide(L)'
;VNVVEALQEFWQMKQSRGADLKNGALVVYEMVPSNSPPYVCYVTLPGGSCFGSFQFCPTKAEARRSAAKIALMNSVFNEHPSRRITDEFIEKSVSEALASFNGNREEADNPNTGIGAFRFMLESNKGKSMLEFQELMTVFQLLHWNGSLKAMRERQCSRQ
;
A
#
# COMPACT_ATOMS: atom_id res chain seq x y z
N VAL A 1 12.71 18.27 -15.47
CA VAL A 1 12.86 16.86 -15.04
C VAL A 1 11.94 15.99 -15.89
N ASN A 2 12.47 14.98 -16.57
CA ASN A 2 11.67 14.02 -17.34
C ASN A 2 11.02 13.03 -16.37
N VAL A 3 9.71 13.13 -16.18
CA VAL A 3 8.98 12.35 -15.17
C VAL A 3 8.96 10.84 -15.51
N VAL A 4 9.01 10.50 -16.80
CA VAL A 4 9.04 9.09 -17.24
C VAL A 4 10.35 8.44 -16.82
N GLU A 5 11.48 9.13 -17.00
CA GLU A 5 12.80 8.67 -16.56
C GLU A 5 12.89 8.61 -15.03
N ALA A 6 12.47 9.68 -14.34
CA ALA A 6 12.48 9.72 -12.89
C ALA A 6 11.66 8.58 -12.24
N LEU A 7 10.53 8.20 -12.85
CA LEU A 7 9.75 7.06 -12.40
C LEU A 7 10.52 5.74 -12.60
N GLN A 8 11.13 5.54 -13.76
CA GLN A 8 11.91 4.33 -14.02
C GLN A 8 13.13 4.23 -13.09
N GLU A 9 13.84 5.33 -12.85
CA GLU A 9 14.98 5.41 -11.94
C GLU A 9 14.57 5.12 -10.50
N PHE A 10 13.44 5.64 -10.03
CA PHE A 10 12.92 5.36 -8.70
C PHE A 10 12.76 3.85 -8.47
N TRP A 11 12.13 3.15 -9.41
CA TRP A 11 11.91 1.71 -9.29
C TRP A 11 13.20 0.88 -9.43
N GLN A 12 14.14 1.32 -10.26
CA GLN A 12 15.47 0.70 -10.35
C GLN A 12 16.26 0.86 -9.04
N MET A 13 16.22 2.05 -8.45
CA MET A 13 16.82 2.30 -7.14
C MET A 13 16.17 1.46 -6.04
N LYS A 14 14.84 1.28 -6.11
CA LYS A 14 14.13 0.42 -5.16
C LYS A 14 14.56 -1.05 -5.27
N GLN A 15 14.74 -1.55 -6.49
CA GLN A 15 15.27 -2.90 -6.73
C GLN A 15 16.71 -3.05 -6.25
N SER A 16 17.59 -2.07 -6.50
CA SER A 16 18.99 -2.14 -6.05
C SER A 16 19.14 -2.10 -4.52
N ARG A 17 18.14 -1.58 -3.80
CA ARG A 17 18.03 -1.62 -2.34
C ARG A 17 17.44 -2.94 -1.80
N GLY A 18 17.20 -3.93 -2.66
CA GLY A 18 16.76 -5.26 -2.27
C GLY A 18 15.26 -5.47 -2.21
N ALA A 19 14.45 -4.60 -2.84
CA ALA A 19 13.01 -4.86 -2.95
C ALA A 19 12.76 -6.11 -3.82
N ASP A 20 11.96 -7.03 -3.31
CA ASP A 20 11.56 -8.25 -4.03
C ASP A 20 10.50 -7.94 -5.08
N LEU A 21 10.94 -7.69 -6.32
CA LEU A 21 10.09 -7.39 -7.46
C LEU A 21 10.02 -8.60 -8.38
N LYS A 22 8.92 -9.37 -8.31
CA LYS A 22 8.71 -10.62 -9.06
C LYS A 22 9.01 -10.52 -10.57
N ASN A 23 8.77 -9.36 -11.18
CA ASN A 23 9.00 -9.08 -12.61
C ASN A 23 10.07 -8.00 -12.84
N GLY A 24 10.95 -7.77 -11.87
CA GLY A 24 11.95 -6.70 -11.90
C GLY A 24 11.35 -5.29 -11.74
N ALA A 25 12.20 -4.26 -11.88
CA ALA A 25 11.83 -2.85 -11.75
C ALA A 25 11.19 -2.21 -13.00
N LEU A 26 10.72 -3.00 -13.96
CA LEU A 26 10.22 -2.47 -15.22
C LEU A 26 8.87 -1.78 -15.03
N VAL A 27 8.78 -0.52 -15.48
CA VAL A 27 7.53 0.23 -15.53
C VAL A 27 6.92 0.08 -16.92
N VAL A 28 5.69 -0.45 -16.98
CA VAL A 28 5.01 -0.75 -18.26
C VAL A 28 4.06 0.37 -18.62
N TYR A 29 4.05 0.78 -19.88
CA TYR A 29 3.15 1.81 -20.39
C TYR A 29 2.26 1.25 -21.50
N GLU A 30 0.95 1.46 -21.36
CA GLU A 30 -0.06 0.99 -22.31
C GLU A 30 -0.86 2.18 -22.83
N MET A 31 -0.88 2.34 -24.15
CA MET A 31 -1.62 3.42 -24.81
C MET A 31 -2.97 2.89 -25.27
N VAL A 32 -4.05 3.62 -24.96
CA VAL A 32 -5.37 3.33 -25.54
C VAL A 32 -5.34 3.67 -27.03
N PRO A 33 -5.76 2.76 -27.93
CA PRO A 33 -5.84 3.06 -29.35
C PRO A 33 -6.80 4.22 -29.63
N SER A 34 -6.28 5.29 -30.24
CA SER A 34 -7.08 6.42 -30.70
C SER A 34 -6.37 7.14 -31.84
N ASN A 35 -7.17 7.67 -32.78
CA ASN A 35 -6.71 8.49 -33.91
C ASN A 35 -6.85 9.99 -33.64
N SER A 36 -7.48 10.39 -32.54
CA SER A 36 -7.70 11.78 -32.16
C SER A 36 -7.58 11.96 -30.65
N PRO A 37 -7.23 13.17 -30.18
CA PRO A 37 -7.24 13.47 -28.75
C PRO A 37 -8.68 13.40 -28.16
N PRO A 38 -8.81 13.22 -26.83
CA PRO A 38 -7.73 13.06 -25.86
C PRO A 38 -7.06 11.68 -25.93
N TYR A 39 -5.74 11.65 -25.86
CA TYR A 39 -4.99 10.39 -25.75
C TYR A 39 -4.95 9.94 -24.29
N VAL A 40 -5.06 8.63 -24.07
CA VAL A 40 -5.02 8.01 -22.75
C VAL A 40 -3.84 7.03 -22.68
N CYS A 41 -3.08 7.11 -21.59
CA CYS A 41 -2.01 6.18 -21.27
C CYS A 41 -2.27 5.62 -19.87
N TYR A 42 -2.05 4.32 -19.72
CA TYR A 42 -1.91 3.66 -18.44
C TYR A 42 -0.44 3.35 -18.17
N VAL A 43 -0.07 3.42 -16.90
CA VAL A 43 1.24 2.99 -16.42
C VAL A 43 1.05 1.96 -15.32
N THR A 44 1.67 0.81 -15.48
CA THR A 44 1.64 -0.28 -14.51
C THR A 44 2.99 -0.37 -13.84
N LEU A 45 2.99 -0.25 -12.51
CA LEU A 45 4.18 -0.29 -11.67
C LEU A 45 4.57 -1.74 -11.31
N PRO A 46 5.85 -1.99 -10.98
CA PRO A 46 6.22 -3.22 -10.28
C PRO A 46 5.36 -3.41 -9.02
N GLY A 47 4.72 -4.58 -8.90
CA GLY A 47 3.71 -4.85 -7.86
C GLY A 47 2.26 -4.73 -8.34
N GLY A 48 2.02 -4.25 -9.56
CA GLY A 48 0.72 -4.34 -10.25
C GLY A 48 -0.20 -3.13 -10.12
N SER A 49 0.15 -2.11 -9.32
CA SER A 49 -0.62 -0.86 -9.28
C SER A 49 -0.61 -0.17 -10.64
N CYS A 50 -1.77 0.29 -11.10
CA CYS A 50 -1.96 0.89 -12.42
C CYS A 50 -2.56 2.30 -12.30
N PHE A 51 -2.02 3.25 -13.07
CA PHE A 51 -2.44 4.66 -13.06
C PHE A 51 -2.70 5.16 -14.48
N GLY A 52 -3.79 5.87 -14.69
CA GLY A 52 -4.13 6.51 -15.96
C GLY A 52 -3.64 7.95 -16.05
N SER A 53 -3.57 8.48 -17.26
CA SER A 53 -3.52 9.93 -17.49
C SER A 53 -4.74 10.62 -16.88
N PHE A 54 -4.54 11.74 -16.19
CA PHE A 54 -5.57 12.40 -15.36
C PHE A 54 -6.05 13.75 -15.92
N GLN A 55 -5.52 14.18 -17.06
CA GLN A 55 -5.83 15.47 -17.68
C GLN A 55 -6.03 15.30 -19.19
N PHE A 56 -6.59 16.33 -19.84
CA PHE A 56 -6.68 16.37 -21.30
C PHE A 56 -5.27 16.34 -21.92
N CYS A 57 -4.99 15.31 -22.73
CA CYS A 57 -3.69 15.11 -23.35
C CYS A 57 -3.83 15.18 -24.89
N PRO A 58 -3.39 16.28 -25.55
CA PRO A 58 -3.48 16.42 -26.99
C PRO A 58 -2.48 15.55 -27.76
N THR A 59 -1.46 14.98 -27.11
CA THR A 59 -0.51 14.06 -27.72
C THR A 59 -0.32 12.77 -26.90
N LYS A 60 0.07 11.67 -27.56
CA LYS A 60 0.43 10.40 -26.88
C LYS A 60 1.56 10.59 -25.86
N ALA A 61 2.54 11.45 -26.18
CA ALA A 61 3.66 11.75 -25.28
C ALA A 61 3.19 12.48 -24.00
N GLU A 62 2.20 13.35 -24.10
CA GLU A 62 1.60 14.00 -22.91
C GLU A 62 0.79 13.03 -22.08
N ALA A 63 0.03 12.13 -22.70
CA ALA A 63 -0.70 11.08 -21.98
C ALA A 63 0.26 10.22 -21.16
N ARG A 64 1.39 9.79 -21.77
CA ARG A 64 2.44 9.03 -21.08
C ARG A 64 3.05 9.81 -19.91
N ARG A 65 3.39 11.09 -20.12
CA ARG A 65 3.92 11.96 -19.05
C ARG A 65 2.89 12.19 -17.95
N SER A 66 1.62 12.34 -18.28
CA SER A 66 0.53 12.52 -17.32
C SER A 66 0.36 11.29 -16.43
N ALA A 67 0.30 10.09 -17.00
CA ALA A 67 0.24 8.84 -16.25
C ALA A 67 1.48 8.66 -15.35
N ALA A 68 2.68 8.91 -15.89
CA ALA A 68 3.93 8.82 -15.13
C ALA A 68 3.99 9.77 -13.91
N LYS A 69 3.39 10.97 -14.00
CA LYS A 69 3.33 11.92 -12.86
C LYS A 69 2.57 11.33 -11.68
N ILE A 70 1.39 10.78 -11.91
CA ILE A 70 0.56 10.21 -10.85
C ILE A 70 1.24 8.98 -10.26
N ALA A 71 1.78 8.12 -11.11
CA ALA A 71 2.51 6.94 -10.67
C ALA A 71 3.76 7.28 -9.84
N LEU A 72 4.55 8.29 -10.25
CA LEU A 72 5.71 8.73 -9.49
C LEU A 72 5.31 9.33 -8.14
N MET A 73 4.28 10.17 -8.13
CA MET A 73 3.75 10.73 -6.89
C MET A 73 3.33 9.62 -5.92
N ASN A 74 2.57 8.62 -6.38
CA ASN A 74 2.18 7.48 -5.54
C ASN A 74 3.38 6.65 -5.08
N SER A 75 4.35 6.42 -5.96
CA SER A 75 5.58 5.67 -5.64
C SER A 75 6.38 6.35 -4.52
N VAL A 76 6.61 7.66 -4.64
CA VAL A 76 7.34 8.46 -3.64
C VAL A 76 6.52 8.59 -2.36
N PHE A 77 5.22 8.83 -2.47
CA PHE A 77 4.36 9.03 -1.30
C PHE A 77 4.24 7.78 -0.44
N ASN A 78 4.22 6.58 -1.05
CA ASN A 78 4.18 5.32 -0.29
C ASN A 78 5.47 5.05 0.51
N GLU A 79 6.62 5.54 0.04
CA GLU A 79 7.90 5.45 0.76
C GLU A 79 8.11 6.58 1.78
N HIS A 80 7.19 7.57 1.82
CA HIS A 80 7.38 8.74 2.66
C HIS A 80 7.38 8.34 4.15
N PRO A 81 8.35 8.83 4.97
CA PRO A 81 8.45 8.45 6.37
C PRO A 81 7.18 8.67 7.19
N SER A 82 6.37 9.69 6.86
CA SER A 82 5.09 9.96 7.53
C SER A 82 4.01 8.88 7.29
N ARG A 83 4.25 7.93 6.37
CA ARG A 83 3.37 6.78 6.13
C ARG A 83 3.76 5.57 6.96
N ARG A 84 4.85 5.63 7.72
CA ARG A 84 5.25 4.55 8.63
C ARG A 84 4.41 4.58 9.89
N ILE A 85 4.14 3.40 10.43
CA ILE A 85 3.48 3.25 11.72
C ILE A 85 4.46 3.72 12.81
N THR A 86 4.10 4.79 13.50
CA THR A 86 4.83 5.38 14.62
C THR A 86 4.09 5.17 15.93
N ASP A 87 4.77 5.35 17.07
CA ASP A 87 4.12 5.36 18.39
C ASP A 87 3.00 6.40 18.49
N GLU A 88 3.24 7.61 17.97
CA GLU A 88 2.23 8.67 17.91
C GLU A 88 1.00 8.25 17.09
N PHE A 89 1.22 7.60 15.94
CA PHE A 89 0.13 7.09 15.12
C PHE A 89 -0.67 6.00 15.85
N ILE A 90 0.00 5.09 16.58
CA ILE A 90 -0.64 4.01 17.34
C ILE A 90 -1.54 4.60 18.42
N GLU A 91 -1.00 5.48 19.26
CA GLU A 91 -1.75 6.09 20.37
C GLU A 91 -2.96 6.87 19.85
N LYS A 92 -2.79 7.66 18.78
CA LYS A 92 -3.89 8.38 18.15
C LYS A 92 -4.96 7.43 17.60
N SER A 93 -4.56 6.41 16.85
CA SER A 93 -5.49 5.46 16.21
C SER A 93 -6.27 4.63 17.24
N VAL A 94 -5.62 4.22 18.33
CA VAL A 94 -6.27 3.47 19.42
C VAL A 94 -7.24 4.38 20.19
N SER A 95 -6.86 5.63 20.46
CA SER A 95 -7.74 6.62 21.10
C SER A 95 -8.99 6.90 20.27
N GLU A 96 -8.84 7.07 18.95
CA GLU A 96 -9.98 7.24 18.02
C GLU A 96 -10.89 6.00 18.01
N ALA A 97 -10.33 4.79 18.07
CA ALA A 97 -11.11 3.55 18.17
C ALA A 97 -11.89 3.47 19.49
N LEU A 98 -11.26 3.76 20.63
CA LEU A 98 -11.92 3.77 21.93
C LEU A 98 -13.09 4.76 21.96
N ALA A 99 -12.87 5.98 21.46
CA ALA A 99 -13.91 7.00 21.38
C ALA A 99 -15.09 6.57 20.48
N SER A 100 -14.82 5.84 19.40
CA SER A 100 -15.85 5.39 18.45
C SER A 100 -16.72 4.24 18.99
N PHE A 101 -16.16 3.40 19.87
CA PHE A 101 -16.84 2.22 20.41
C PHE A 101 -17.25 2.35 21.89
N ASN A 102 -17.11 3.54 22.50
CA ASN A 102 -17.27 3.76 23.94
C ASN A 102 -16.45 2.77 24.79
N GLY A 103 -15.28 2.36 24.29
CA GLY A 103 -14.39 1.43 24.98
C GLY A 103 -13.58 2.13 26.07
N ASN A 104 -12.97 1.34 26.95
CA ASN A 104 -12.11 1.84 28.02
C ASN A 104 -10.63 1.46 27.79
N ARG A 105 -9.71 2.08 28.55
CA ARG A 105 -8.27 1.85 28.37
C ARG A 105 -7.86 0.40 28.67
N GLU A 106 -8.54 -0.27 29.61
CA GLU A 106 -8.28 -1.67 29.94
C GLU A 106 -8.59 -2.61 28.76
N GLU A 107 -9.62 -2.31 27.96
CA GLU A 107 -9.91 -3.06 26.74
C GLU A 107 -8.81 -2.91 25.69
N ALA A 108 -8.24 -1.72 25.53
CA ALA A 108 -7.14 -1.48 24.60
C ALA A 108 -5.84 -2.18 25.01
N ASP A 109 -5.65 -2.44 26.30
CA ASP A 109 -4.46 -3.13 26.83
C ASP A 109 -4.63 -4.67 26.88
N ASN A 110 -5.82 -5.18 26.55
CA ASN A 110 -6.10 -6.62 26.48
C ASN A 110 -6.13 -7.13 25.03
N PRO A 111 -5.12 -7.91 24.57
CA PRO A 111 -5.05 -8.42 23.19
C PRO A 111 -6.21 -9.33 22.76
N ASN A 112 -7.03 -9.81 23.71
CA ASN A 112 -8.19 -10.63 23.42
C ASN A 112 -9.43 -9.81 23.02
N THR A 113 -9.39 -8.49 23.14
CA THR A 113 -10.43 -7.59 22.64
C THR A 113 -10.14 -7.17 21.20
N GLY A 114 -11.14 -6.65 20.48
CA GLY A 114 -10.93 -6.12 19.13
C GLY A 114 -9.96 -4.93 19.10
N ILE A 115 -10.05 -4.02 20.08
CA ILE A 115 -9.20 -2.82 20.15
C ILE A 115 -7.78 -3.19 20.59
N GLY A 116 -7.62 -4.10 21.57
CA GLY A 116 -6.30 -4.57 21.98
C GLY A 116 -5.60 -5.42 20.92
N ALA A 117 -6.35 -6.23 20.16
CA ALA A 117 -5.81 -6.91 18.99
C ALA A 117 -5.36 -5.91 17.92
N PHE A 118 -6.15 -4.87 17.66
CA PHE A 118 -5.78 -3.80 16.72
C PHE A 118 -4.49 -3.08 17.14
N ARG A 119 -4.37 -2.70 18.43
CA ARG A 119 -3.15 -2.12 19.01
C ARG A 119 -1.96 -3.05 18.81
N PHE A 120 -2.09 -4.32 19.21
CA PHE A 120 -1.04 -5.32 19.06
C PHE A 120 -0.58 -5.48 17.61
N MET A 121 -1.51 -5.48 16.65
CA MET A 121 -1.17 -5.58 15.23
C MET A 121 -0.40 -4.34 14.74
N LEU A 122 -0.77 -3.14 15.17
CA LEU A 122 -0.01 -1.93 14.82
C LEU A 122 1.39 -1.94 15.44
N GLU A 123 1.51 -2.26 16.73
CA GLU A 123 2.80 -2.34 17.44
C GLU A 123 3.74 -3.36 16.80
N SER A 124 3.22 -4.53 16.42
CA SER A 124 3.96 -5.60 15.72
C SER A 124 4.43 -5.21 14.31
N ASN A 125 3.89 -4.13 13.75
CA ASN A 125 4.24 -3.61 12.42
C ASN A 125 4.80 -2.19 12.47
N LYS A 126 5.29 -1.74 13.64
CA LYS A 126 5.95 -0.46 13.78
C LYS A 126 7.09 -0.29 12.76
N GLY A 127 7.18 0.89 12.17
CA GLY A 127 8.16 1.20 11.14
C GLY A 127 7.80 0.70 9.74
N LYS A 128 6.83 -0.21 9.58
CA LYS A 128 6.28 -0.54 8.25
C LYS A 128 5.36 0.58 7.77
N SER A 129 5.23 0.72 6.46
CA SER A 129 4.26 1.61 5.84
C SER A 129 2.83 1.14 6.10
N MET A 130 1.89 2.09 6.10
CA MET A 130 0.46 1.79 6.19
C MET A 130 -0.02 0.84 5.08
N LEU A 131 0.59 0.93 3.88
CA LEU A 131 0.25 0.04 2.77
C LEU A 131 0.62 -1.41 3.07
N GLU A 132 1.85 -1.66 3.53
CA GLU A 132 2.30 -3.00 3.95
C GLU A 132 1.43 -3.55 5.10
N PHE A 133 1.02 -2.66 6.02
CA PHE A 133 0.11 -3.04 7.10
C PHE A 133 -1.27 -3.43 6.58
N GLN A 134 -1.84 -2.65 5.64
CA GLN A 134 -3.13 -2.93 5.04
C GLN A 134 -3.14 -4.26 4.29
N GLU A 135 -2.09 -4.58 3.53
CA GLU A 135 -1.96 -5.87 2.85
C GLU A 135 -2.01 -7.04 3.83
N LEU A 136 -1.27 -6.94 4.96
CA LEU A 136 -1.32 -7.92 6.03
C LEU A 136 -2.71 -8.02 6.66
N MET A 137 -3.38 -6.89 6.88
CA MET A 137 -4.71 -6.86 7.47
C MET A 137 -5.74 -7.50 6.55
N THR A 138 -5.69 -7.25 5.25
CA THR A 138 -6.59 -7.88 4.29
C THR A 138 -6.43 -9.40 4.29
N VAL A 139 -5.20 -9.91 4.27
CA VAL A 139 -4.96 -11.36 4.38
C VAL A 139 -5.54 -11.90 5.69
N PHE A 140 -5.28 -11.23 6.80
CA PHE A 140 -5.78 -11.65 8.11
C PHE A 140 -7.31 -11.66 8.17
N GLN A 141 -7.96 -10.61 7.66
CA GLN A 141 -9.43 -10.52 7.58
C GLN A 141 -10.02 -11.64 6.72
N LEU A 142 -9.40 -11.95 5.59
CA LEU A 142 -9.84 -13.07 4.73
C LEU A 142 -9.68 -14.42 5.42
N LEU A 143 -8.56 -14.66 6.12
CA LEU A 143 -8.35 -15.89 6.89
C LEU A 143 -9.29 -15.99 8.11
N HIS A 144 -9.72 -14.86 8.65
CA HIS A 144 -10.72 -14.81 9.71
C HIS A 144 -12.10 -15.18 9.15
N TRP A 145 -12.51 -14.52 8.05
CA TRP A 145 -13.80 -14.75 7.40
C TRP A 145 -13.97 -16.17 6.87
N ASN A 146 -12.91 -16.77 6.30
CA ASN A 146 -12.98 -18.14 5.79
C ASN A 146 -12.82 -19.21 6.88
N GLY A 147 -12.70 -18.83 8.15
CA GLY A 147 -12.54 -19.73 9.29
C GLY A 147 -11.15 -20.40 9.41
N SER A 148 -10.22 -20.12 8.51
CA SER A 148 -8.88 -20.71 8.52
C SER A 148 -8.10 -20.32 9.77
N LEU A 149 -8.22 -19.07 10.24
CA LEU A 149 -7.58 -18.64 11.49
C LEU A 149 -8.07 -19.44 12.70
N LYS A 150 -9.38 -19.72 12.76
CA LYS A 150 -9.97 -20.55 13.82
C LYS A 150 -9.41 -21.98 13.75
N ALA A 151 -9.42 -22.57 12.57
CA ALA A 151 -8.91 -23.93 12.35
C ALA A 151 -7.40 -24.05 12.66
N MET A 152 -6.59 -23.04 12.30
CA MET A 152 -5.16 -23.00 12.63
C MET A 152 -4.92 -22.90 14.14
N ARG A 153 -5.72 -22.08 14.84
CA ARG A 153 -5.64 -21.95 16.31
C ARG A 153 -5.98 -23.27 17.00
N GLU A 154 -7.05 -23.94 16.58
CA GLU A 154 -7.48 -25.23 17.13
C GLU A 154 -6.44 -26.34 16.92
N ARG A 155 -5.69 -26.28 15.82
CA ARG A 155 -4.64 -27.26 15.47
C ARG A 155 -3.26 -26.94 16.02
N GLN A 156 -3.12 -25.85 16.79
CA GLN A 156 -1.84 -25.38 17.33
C GLN A 156 -0.74 -25.26 16.26
N CYS A 157 -1.10 -24.77 15.07
CA CYS A 157 -0.13 -24.57 13.99
C CYS A 157 0.95 -23.57 14.44
N SER A 158 2.22 -24.00 14.44
CA SER A 158 3.38 -23.12 14.64
C SER A 158 4.04 -22.77 13.31
N ARG A 159 4.84 -21.70 13.29
CA ARG A 159 5.77 -21.44 12.18
C ARG A 159 6.87 -22.50 12.24
N GLN A 160 6.96 -23.35 11.22
CA GLN A 160 8.14 -24.17 10.93
C GLN A 160 9.14 -23.35 10.11
#